data_AF-A0A965K8R8-F1
#
_entry.id   AF-A0A965K8R8-F1
#
_cell.length_a   1.000
_cell.length_b   1.000
_cell.length_c   1.000
_cell.angle_alpha   90.00
_cell.angle_beta   90.00
_cell.angle_gamma   90.00
#
_symmetry.space_group_name_H-M   'P 1'
#
loop_
_entity.id
_entity.type
_entity.pdbx_description
1 polymer ?
#
loop_
_entity_poly.entity_id
_entity_poly.type
_entity_poly.pdbx_seq_one_letter_code
_entity_poly.pdbx_strand_id
1 'polypeptide(L)'
;MKVSEVTEIDIGAVTWRISQNELEIAAKIEQSGASQAENTVIAGLTDCFSGAILVHPGQSESQQRNTLWHEVFHACYDVIGGMRLGPEPSEDDVIMQVSSTLLATIRNNPNLMLALLADSISLEVIQRRHI
;
A
#
# COMPACT_ATOMS: atom_id res chain seq x y z
N MET A 1 -2.34 -14.77 7.07
CA MET A 1 -2.97 -13.60 7.71
C MET A 1 -3.64 -12.80 6.61
N LYS A 2 -4.88 -12.37 6.77
CA LYS A 2 -5.64 -11.69 5.71
C LYS A 2 -5.39 -10.19 5.73
N VAL A 3 -5.45 -9.53 4.57
CA VAL A 3 -5.36 -8.06 4.49
C VAL A 3 -6.43 -7.37 5.36
N SER A 4 -7.61 -7.98 5.46
CA SER A 4 -8.70 -7.53 6.33
C SER A 4 -8.37 -7.45 7.82
N GLU A 5 -7.27 -8.07 8.26
CA GLU A 5 -6.82 -8.08 9.66
C GLU A 5 -5.82 -6.94 9.97
N VAL A 6 -5.37 -6.20 8.95
CA VAL A 6 -4.57 -4.97 9.12
C VAL A 6 -5.54 -3.81 9.10
N THR A 7 -5.72 -3.14 10.24
CA THR A 7 -6.66 -2.01 10.36
C THR A 7 -5.94 -0.67 10.45
N GLU A 8 -4.75 -0.64 11.02
CA GLU A 8 -3.94 0.56 11.21
C GLU A 8 -2.46 0.21 11.07
N ILE A 9 -1.68 1.15 10.53
CA ILE A 9 -0.23 1.05 10.42
C ILE A 9 0.42 2.39 10.74
N ASP A 10 1.59 2.36 11.34
CA ASP A 10 2.41 3.56 11.59
C ASP A 10 3.42 3.77 10.47
N ILE A 11 3.40 4.96 9.85
CA ILE A 11 4.34 5.40 8.84
C ILE A 11 4.99 6.70 9.33
N GLY A 12 6.26 6.60 9.74
CA GLY A 12 6.96 7.71 10.39
C GLY A 12 6.26 8.11 11.70
N ALA A 13 5.79 9.35 11.77
CA ALA A 13 5.06 9.89 12.93
C ALA A 13 3.52 9.89 12.74
N VAL A 14 3.02 9.29 11.66
CA VAL A 14 1.60 9.32 11.29
C VAL A 14 1.03 7.90 11.32
N THR A 15 -0.09 7.72 11.99
CA THR A 15 -0.87 6.49 11.94
C THR A 15 -1.87 6.57 10.78
N TRP A 16 -1.83 5.56 9.91
CA TRP A 16 -2.69 5.41 8.75
C TRP A 16 -3.71 4.30 9.00
N ARG A 17 -4.96 4.54 8.59
CA ARG A 17 -6.01 3.52 8.66
C ARG A 17 -6.09 2.76 7.34
N ILE A 18 -6.12 1.43 7.42
CA ILE A 18 -6.42 0.57 6.28
C ILE A 18 -7.93 0.31 6.24
N SER A 19 -8.56 0.49 5.08
CA SER A 19 -9.99 0.32 4.90
C SER A 19 -10.31 -0.46 3.64
N GLN A 20 -11.29 -1.36 3.75
CA GLN A 20 -11.86 -2.11 2.64
C GLN A 20 -13.35 -1.74 2.43
N ASN A 21 -13.77 -0.57 2.90
CA ASN A 21 -15.15 -0.13 2.79
C ASN A 21 -15.46 0.35 1.36
N GLU A 22 -16.27 -0.42 0.62
CA GLU A 22 -16.64 -0.11 -0.76
C GLU A 22 -17.31 1.26 -0.94
N LEU A 23 -18.12 1.70 0.04
CA LEU A 23 -18.80 2.99 -0.03
C LEU A 23 -17.82 4.16 0.10
N GLU A 24 -16.80 4.00 0.95
CA GLU A 24 -15.74 4.99 1.12
C GLU A 24 -14.89 5.09 -0.14
N ILE A 25 -14.55 3.94 -0.73
CA ILE A 25 -13.82 3.85 -2.00
C ILE A 25 -14.63 4.54 -3.10
N ALA A 26 -15.90 4.17 -3.29
CA ALA A 26 -16.76 4.76 -4.31
C ALA A 26 -16.90 6.28 -4.18
N ALA A 27 -17.08 6.80 -2.97
CA ALA A 27 -17.17 8.25 -2.72
C ALA A 27 -15.87 8.98 -3.07
N LYS A 28 -14.70 8.37 -2.82
CA LYS A 28 -13.40 8.96 -3.14
C LYS A 28 -13.10 8.93 -4.65
N ILE A 29 -13.57 7.91 -5.35
CA ILE A 29 -13.52 7.82 -6.82
C ILE A 29 -14.35 8.94 -7.46
N GLU A 30 -15.55 9.17 -6.95
CA GLU A 30 -16.41 10.27 -7.43
C GLU A 30 -15.76 11.65 -7.18
N GLN A 31 -15.12 11.84 -6.02
CA GLN A 31 -14.42 13.07 -5.68
C GLN A 31 -13.16 13.35 -6.51
N SER A 32 -12.43 12.31 -6.94
CA SER A 32 -11.20 12.48 -7.72
C SER A 32 -11.45 12.85 -9.18
N GLY A 33 -12.71 12.90 -9.63
CA GLY A 33 -13.08 13.27 -11.00
C GLY A 33 -12.54 12.29 -12.05
N ALA A 34 -12.07 11.11 -11.62
CA ALA A 34 -11.66 10.04 -12.50
C ALA A 34 -12.90 9.60 -13.28
N SER A 35 -12.96 9.99 -14.56
CA SER A 35 -13.95 9.52 -15.50
C SER A 35 -14.07 8.01 -15.33
N GLN A 36 -15.27 7.50 -15.05
CA GLN A 36 -15.57 6.08 -15.22
C GLN A 36 -15.39 5.75 -16.70
N ALA A 37 -14.15 5.59 -17.16
CA ALA A 37 -13.90 4.74 -18.31
C ALA A 37 -14.50 3.39 -17.90
N GLU A 38 -15.49 2.92 -18.66
CA GLU A 38 -16.47 1.88 -18.30
C GLU A 38 -15.89 0.53 -17.83
N ASN A 39 -14.57 0.39 -17.65
CA ASN A 39 -13.89 -0.80 -17.19
C ASN A 39 -12.70 -0.57 -16.23
N THR A 40 -12.50 0.63 -15.68
CA THR A 40 -11.40 0.86 -14.72
C THR A 40 -11.87 0.60 -13.29
N VAL A 41 -11.66 -0.61 -12.80
CA VAL A 41 -11.82 -0.94 -11.37
C VAL A 41 -10.64 -0.33 -10.63
N ILE A 42 -10.90 0.63 -9.74
CA ILE A 42 -9.87 1.20 -8.87
C ILE A 42 -9.51 0.14 -7.83
N ALA A 43 -8.28 -0.35 -7.94
CA ALA A 43 -7.72 -1.42 -7.12
C ALA A 43 -7.55 -0.99 -5.65
N GLY A 44 -7.08 0.24 -5.45
CA GLY A 44 -6.85 0.86 -4.15
C GLY A 44 -6.64 2.36 -4.28
N LEU A 45 -6.49 3.04 -3.15
CA LEU A 45 -6.24 4.48 -3.08
C LEU A 45 -5.49 4.84 -1.80
N THR A 46 -4.49 5.72 -1.93
CA THR A 46 -3.86 6.43 -0.82
C THR A 46 -4.47 7.81 -0.70
N ASP A 47 -5.11 8.09 0.45
CA ASP A 47 -5.67 9.40 0.76
C ASP A 47 -4.91 10.05 1.92
N CYS A 48 -3.94 10.88 1.57
CA CYS A 48 -3.10 11.61 2.52
C CYS A 48 -3.87 12.66 3.34
N PHE A 49 -5.05 13.11 2.88
CA PHE A 49 -5.84 14.08 3.63
C PHE A 49 -6.60 13.43 4.79
N SER A 50 -7.11 12.22 4.58
CA SER A 50 -7.79 11.46 5.65
C SER A 50 -6.87 10.49 6.39
N GLY A 51 -5.63 10.29 5.92
CA GLY A 51 -4.71 9.29 6.46
C GLY A 51 -5.21 7.87 6.23
N ALA A 52 -5.84 7.62 5.09
CA ALA A 52 -6.45 6.33 4.77
C ALA A 52 -5.74 5.65 3.60
N ILE A 53 -5.53 4.34 3.72
CA ILE A 53 -5.16 3.44 2.64
C ILE A 53 -6.35 2.54 2.37
N LEU A 54 -6.84 2.61 1.14
CA LEU A 54 -8.04 1.91 0.71
C LEU A 54 -7.65 0.75 -0.20
N VAL A 55 -8.21 -0.43 0.06
CA VAL A 55 -7.98 -1.64 -0.75
C VAL A 55 -9.33 -2.21 -1.14
N HIS A 56 -9.56 -2.41 -2.44
CA HIS A 56 -10.86 -2.87 -2.93
C HIS A 56 -11.13 -4.33 -2.50
N PRO A 57 -12.23 -4.62 -1.77
CA PRO A 57 -12.49 -5.96 -1.23
C PRO A 57 -12.84 -7.01 -2.29
N GLY A 58 -13.36 -6.60 -3.45
CA GLY A 58 -13.64 -7.50 -4.59
C GLY A 58 -12.41 -8.14 -5.25
N GLN A 59 -11.20 -7.74 -4.85
CA GLN A 59 -9.95 -8.33 -5.36
C GLN A 59 -9.66 -9.69 -4.71
N SER A 60 -8.96 -10.58 -5.42
CA SER A 60 -8.39 -11.78 -4.78
C SER A 60 -7.40 -11.42 -3.67
N GLU A 61 -7.17 -12.30 -2.69
CA GLU A 61 -6.25 -12.02 -1.57
C GLU A 61 -4.84 -11.62 -2.06
N SER A 62 -4.37 -12.20 -3.16
CA SER A 62 -3.09 -11.84 -3.79
C SER A 62 -3.09 -10.45 -4.39
N GLN A 63 -4.16 -10.09 -5.09
CA GLN A 63 -4.32 -8.73 -5.60
C GLN A 63 -4.44 -7.71 -4.48
N GLN A 64 -5.20 -8.01 -3.42
CA GLN A 64 -5.33 -7.13 -2.25
C GLN A 64 -3.98 -6.86 -1.59
N ARG A 65 -3.11 -7.88 -1.47
CA ARG A 65 -1.75 -7.66 -0.94
C ARG A 65 -0.90 -6.77 -1.83
N ASN A 66 -0.95 -6.98 -3.14
CA ASN A 66 -0.19 -6.15 -4.09
C ASN A 66 -0.69 -4.70 -4.08
N THR A 67 -2.02 -4.52 -4.04
CA THR A 67 -2.63 -3.19 -3.85
C THR A 67 -2.17 -2.58 -2.53
N LEU A 68 -2.28 -3.30 -1.41
CA LEU A 68 -1.87 -2.80 -0.10
C LEU A 68 -0.40 -2.37 -0.11
N TRP A 69 0.48 -3.17 -0.72
CA TRP A 69 1.90 -2.83 -0.88
C TRP A 69 2.10 -1.54 -1.67
N HIS A 70 1.39 -1.39 -2.79
CA HIS A 70 1.45 -0.21 -3.65
C HIS A 70 0.98 1.05 -2.92
N GLU A 71 -0.15 0.98 -2.21
CA GLU A 71 -0.68 2.13 -1.47
C GLU A 71 0.16 2.48 -0.24
N VAL A 72 0.73 1.49 0.46
CA VAL A 72 1.69 1.74 1.55
C VAL A 72 2.93 2.47 1.03
N PHE A 73 3.38 2.16 -0.18
CA PHE A 73 4.49 2.88 -0.81
C PHE A 73 4.12 4.35 -1.07
N HIS A 74 2.93 4.62 -1.60
CA HIS A 74 2.42 5.99 -1.77
C HIS A 74 2.32 6.74 -0.43
N ALA A 75 1.79 6.10 0.60
CA ALA A 75 1.70 6.71 1.93
C ALA A 75 3.09 7.02 2.53
N CYS A 76 4.08 6.16 2.30
CA CYS A 76 5.48 6.45 2.67
C CYS A 76 6.04 7.65 1.90
N TYR A 77 5.73 7.76 0.61
CA TYR A 77 6.12 8.89 -0.24
C TYR A 77 5.47 10.21 0.22
N ASP A 78 4.21 10.18 0.64
CA ASP A 78 3.51 11.35 1.19
C ASP A 78 4.12 11.80 2.53
N VAL A 79 4.43 10.87 3.44
CA VAL A 79 4.99 11.17 4.77
C VAL A 79 6.36 11.85 4.67
N ILE A 80 7.19 11.48 3.70
CA ILE A 80 8.50 12.13 3.49
C ILE A 80 8.38 13.50 2.79
N GLY A 81 7.15 13.96 2.53
CA GLY A 81 6.89 15.24 1.89
C GLY A 81 7.16 15.20 0.38
N GLY A 82 6.82 14.09 -0.28
CA GLY A 82 6.99 13.87 -1.73
C GLY A 82 6.31 14.88 -2.68
N MET A 83 5.77 15.99 -2.16
CA MET A 83 5.48 17.17 -2.97
C MET A 83 6.78 17.85 -3.38
N ARG A 84 7.14 17.76 -4.67
CA ARG A 84 8.26 18.54 -5.21
C ARG A 84 7.80 19.58 -6.22
N LEU A 85 8.25 20.81 -5.96
CA LEU A 85 8.41 21.88 -6.94
C LEU A 85 9.73 21.62 -7.68
N GLY A 86 9.72 20.88 -8.79
CA GLY A 86 10.94 20.56 -9.55
C GLY A 86 10.73 19.55 -10.69
N PRO A 87 11.78 19.23 -11.47
CA PRO A 87 11.72 18.19 -12.49
C PRO A 87 11.42 16.83 -11.87
N GLU A 88 10.74 15.98 -12.64
CA GLU A 88 10.33 14.64 -12.22
C GLU A 88 11.57 13.82 -11.80
N PRO A 89 11.60 13.27 -10.56
CA PRO A 89 12.72 12.47 -10.10
C PRO A 89 12.81 11.16 -10.87
N SER A 90 14.02 10.62 -11.00
CA SER A 90 14.17 9.25 -11.53
C SER A 90 13.59 8.23 -10.55
N GLU A 91 13.26 7.05 -11.05
CA GLU A 91 12.78 5.93 -10.21
C GLU A 91 13.77 5.63 -9.08
N ASP A 92 15.07 5.62 -9.39
CA ASP A 92 16.15 5.40 -8.41
C ASP A 92 16.15 6.46 -7.30
N ASP A 93 15.90 7.73 -7.64
CA ASP A 93 15.82 8.82 -6.66
C ASP A 93 14.63 8.65 -5.72
N VAL A 94 13.49 8.19 -6.24
CA VAL A 94 12.30 7.90 -5.44
C VAL A 94 12.56 6.72 -4.52
N ILE A 95 13.16 5.65 -5.03
CA ILE A 95 13.54 4.47 -4.24
C ILE A 95 14.45 4.88 -3.10
N MET A 96 15.51 5.65 -3.35
CA MET A 96 16.44 6.07 -2.29
C MET A 96 15.74 6.91 -1.21
N GLN A 97 14.80 7.76 -1.60
CA GLN A 97 14.05 8.62 -0.67
C GLN A 97 13.07 7.81 0.19
N VAL A 98 12.36 6.84 -0.40
CA VAL A 98 11.29 6.08 0.28
C VAL A 98 11.84 4.88 1.07
N SER A 99 12.97 4.30 0.67
CA SER A 99 13.47 3.01 1.20
C SER A 99 13.58 2.97 2.72
N SER A 100 14.12 4.03 3.35
CA SER A 100 14.31 4.07 4.80
C SER A 100 12.96 4.07 5.55
N THR A 101 12.01 4.89 5.09
CA THR A 101 10.65 4.96 5.63
C THR A 101 9.91 3.66 5.43
N LEU A 102 9.98 3.07 4.23
CA LEU A 102 9.31 1.81 3.93
C LEU A 102 9.83 0.65 4.81
N LEU A 103 11.15 0.55 4.98
CA LEU A 103 11.75 -0.46 5.86
C LEU A 103 11.34 -0.26 7.31
N ALA A 104 11.29 0.99 7.79
CA ALA A 104 10.81 1.30 9.14
C ALA A 104 9.33 0.96 9.30
N THR A 105 8.48 1.27 8.32
CA THR A 105 7.06 0.92 8.29
C THR A 105 6.87 -0.59 8.42
N ILE A 106 7.55 -1.40 7.61
CA ILE A 106 7.40 -2.86 7.69
C ILE A 106 7.85 -3.40 9.05
N ARG A 107 8.96 -2.86 9.58
CA ARG A 107 9.50 -3.28 10.88
C ARG A 107 8.58 -2.95 12.04
N ASN A 108 7.95 -1.77 12.02
CA ASN A 108 7.10 -1.29 13.11
C ASN A 108 5.69 -1.88 13.06
N ASN A 109 5.27 -2.42 11.90
CA ASN A 109 3.95 -2.98 11.69
C ASN A 109 4.05 -4.50 11.41
N PRO A 110 4.21 -5.35 12.44
CA PRO A 110 4.38 -6.79 12.26
C PRO A 110 3.17 -7.42 11.56
N ASN A 111 1.96 -6.89 11.79
CA ASN A 111 0.77 -7.33 11.10
C ASN A 111 0.81 -7.00 9.61
N LEU A 112 1.29 -5.82 9.23
CA LEU A 112 1.50 -5.49 7.82
C LEU A 112 2.52 -6.47 7.19
N MET A 113 3.65 -6.72 7.86
CA MET A 113 4.65 -7.68 7.38
C MET A 113 4.07 -9.07 7.14
N LEU A 114 3.28 -9.59 8.09
CA LEU A 114 2.62 -10.89 7.95
C LEU A 114 1.60 -10.92 6.82
N ALA A 115 0.83 -9.84 6.65
CA ALA A 115 -0.14 -9.72 5.56
C ALA A 115 0.56 -9.73 4.20
N LEU A 116 1.69 -9.04 4.07
CA LEU A 116 2.48 -8.98 2.82
C LEU A 116 3.19 -10.30 2.49
N LEU A 117 3.59 -11.08 3.51
CA LEU A 117 4.32 -12.33 3.34
C LEU A 117 3.44 -13.58 3.18
N ALA A 118 2.13 -13.46 3.42
CA ALA A 118 1.22 -14.60 3.61
C ALA A 118 1.20 -15.64 2.47
N ASP A 119 1.64 -15.30 1.24
CA ASP A 119 1.74 -16.23 0.10
C ASP A 119 3.14 -16.32 -0.55
N SER A 120 4.16 -15.59 -0.08
CA SER A 120 5.45 -15.51 -0.79
C SER A 120 6.51 -16.50 -0.30
N ILE A 121 6.30 -17.16 0.84
CA ILE A 121 7.24 -18.15 1.37
C ILE A 121 6.53 -19.48 1.53
N SER A 122 6.37 -20.21 0.42
CA SER A 122 6.37 -21.67 0.53
C SER A 122 7.78 -22.07 0.99
N LEU A 123 7.91 -22.45 2.26
CA LEU A 123 9.16 -22.92 2.85
C LEU A 123 9.77 -24.11 2.09
N GLU A 124 9.01 -24.76 1.21
CA GLU A 124 9.48 -25.81 0.30
C GLU A 124 10.49 -25.31 -0.76
N VAL A 125 10.48 -24.01 -1.12
CA VAL A 125 11.40 -23.45 -2.13
C VAL A 125 12.79 -23.17 -1.54
N ILE A 126 12.88 -22.88 -0.24
CA ILE A 126 14.16 -22.54 0.42
C ILE A 126 15.01 -23.81 0.67
N GLN A 127 14.39 -24.99 0.79
CA GLN A 127 15.12 -26.24 1.01
C GLN A 127 15.78 -26.85 -0.24
N ARG A 128 15.55 -26.31 -1.46
CA ARG A 128 16.13 -26.86 -2.70
C ARG A 128 17.48 -26.26 -3.13
N ARG A 129 18.14 -25.45 -2.31
CA ARG A 129 19.49 -24.91 -2.59
C ARG A 129 20.61 -25.51 -1.73
N HIS A 130 20.46 -26.76 -1.32
CA HIS A 130 21.59 -27.60 -0.90
C HIS A 130 21.58 -28.91 -1.69
N ILE A 131 22.19 -28.89 -2.87
CA ILE A 131 22.89 -30.03 -3.49
C ILE A 131 24.16 -29.47 -4.09
#